data_AF-A0A9P0F1A0-F1
#
_entry.id   AF-A0A9P0F1A0-F1
#
_cell.length_a   1.000
_cell.length_b   1.000
_cell.length_c   1.000
_cell.angle_alpha   90.00
_cell.angle_beta   90.00
_cell.angle_gamma   90.00
#
_symmetry.space_group_name_H-M   'P 1'
#
loop_
_entity.id
_entity.type
_entity.pdbx_description
1 polymer ?
#
loop_
_entity_poly.entity_id
_entity_poly.type
_entity_poly.pdbx_seq_one_letter_code
_entity_poly.pdbx_strand_id
1 'polypeptide(L)'
;MQKPSLGKKVTRRNRDKLLGRIKILEQQVRHYEKSSQKYKKRWQRALQERVRKNQSDQSSQTNSPQTVVRQIISARKGEGKRQLLFGQALEKRLRENSRKCKTLVDKRNFAKSVGGIVCKKYGMEKELQRRRILTYHLCKKYGCTEMSIGSKLKRFSKFVKLKSSVIKFFEDDEVSVMTPGKKQYITRRKVQKQRRFLRDSLKNLHKKFVEKFDVEVGYVTFIKLKPFWVVPPKESERNTCRFARHANFELILKPLIRQNYVRNVKSVSEFVSEVSCKTNIKSCMFGECKECNVKVVPSSVINQTIIKSPHLLPYDQWIQKKLGEVTSNRDPECRALPDSFL
;
A
#
# COMPACT_ATOMS: atom_id res chain seq x y z
N MET A 1 3.38 -6.86 -82.30
CA MET A 1 3.72 -6.11 -81.07
C MET A 1 3.35 -6.92 -79.83
N GLN A 2 4.31 -7.31 -78.97
CA GLN A 2 4.08 -7.56 -77.52
C GLN A 2 5.43 -7.59 -76.75
N LYS A 3 5.41 -7.09 -75.51
CA LYS A 3 6.48 -6.39 -74.75
C LYS A 3 7.58 -7.29 -74.12
N PRO A 4 8.88 -6.88 -74.09
CA PRO A 4 9.94 -7.53 -73.32
C PRO A 4 10.03 -7.02 -71.85
N SER A 5 8.92 -6.70 -71.20
CA SER A 5 8.90 -6.00 -69.91
C SER A 5 9.04 -6.87 -68.65
N LEU A 6 8.98 -8.21 -68.80
CA LEU A 6 8.96 -9.14 -67.65
C LEU A 6 10.37 -9.44 -67.09
N GLY A 7 11.37 -9.65 -67.95
CA GLY A 7 12.74 -10.00 -67.53
C GLY A 7 13.43 -8.91 -66.68
N LYS A 8 13.36 -7.65 -67.11
CA LYS A 8 13.95 -6.51 -66.37
C LYS A 8 13.35 -6.32 -64.97
N LYS A 9 12.05 -6.61 -64.81
CA LYS A 9 11.37 -6.55 -63.51
C LYS A 9 11.82 -7.67 -62.57
N VAL A 10 12.05 -8.88 -63.10
CA VAL A 10 12.55 -10.03 -62.32
C VAL A 10 13.99 -9.78 -61.86
N THR A 11 14.86 -9.29 -62.74
CA THR A 11 16.25 -8.95 -62.38
C THR A 11 16.33 -7.87 -61.30
N ARG A 12 15.49 -6.83 -61.40
CA ARG A 12 15.42 -5.78 -60.37
C ARG A 12 14.97 -6.33 -59.02
N ARG A 13 13.91 -7.15 -59.00
CA ARG A 13 13.44 -7.81 -57.76
C ARG A 13 14.51 -8.71 -57.14
N ASN A 14 15.27 -9.44 -57.95
CA ASN A 14 16.36 -10.28 -57.45
C ASN A 14 17.51 -9.46 -56.89
N ARG A 15 17.88 -8.35 -57.55
CA ARG A 15 18.88 -7.40 -57.04
C ARG A 15 18.44 -6.78 -55.72
N ASP A 16 17.18 -6.36 -55.61
CA ASP A 16 16.63 -5.78 -54.38
C ASP A 16 16.63 -6.81 -53.23
N LYS A 17 16.30 -8.08 -53.52
CA LYS A 17 16.41 -9.19 -52.54
C LYS A 17 17.86 -9.41 -52.07
N LEU A 18 18.82 -9.38 -52.99
CA LEU A 18 20.24 -9.54 -52.66
C LEU A 18 20.76 -8.38 -51.82
N LEU A 19 20.43 -7.13 -52.19
CA LEU A 19 20.79 -5.94 -51.42
C LEU A 19 20.15 -5.96 -50.02
N GLY A 20 18.89 -6.39 -49.92
CA GLY A 20 18.23 -6.61 -48.63
C GLY A 20 18.97 -7.64 -47.76
N ARG A 21 19.41 -8.75 -48.36
CA ARG A 21 20.16 -9.80 -47.65
C ARG A 21 21.55 -9.32 -47.21
N ILE A 22 22.27 -8.57 -48.05
CA ILE A 22 23.55 -7.95 -47.69
C ILE A 22 23.36 -7.01 -46.50
N LYS A 23 22.34 -6.14 -46.53
CA LYS A 23 22.05 -5.22 -45.42
C LYS A 23 21.76 -5.95 -44.11
N ILE A 24 21.02 -7.06 -44.15
CA ILE A 24 20.74 -7.89 -42.97
C ILE A 24 22.04 -8.53 -42.45
N LEU A 25 22.86 -9.09 -43.33
CA LEU A 25 24.15 -9.70 -42.95
C LEU A 25 25.09 -8.67 -42.31
N GLU A 26 25.19 -7.47 -42.86
CA GLU A 26 25.99 -6.39 -42.26
C GLU A 26 25.49 -5.97 -40.88
N GLN A 27 24.16 -5.97 -40.66
CA GLN A 27 23.60 -5.69 -39.34
C GLN A 27 23.92 -6.80 -38.34
N GLN A 28 23.88 -8.06 -38.77
CA GLN A 28 24.26 -9.21 -37.95
C GLN A 28 25.74 -9.17 -37.57
N VAL A 29 26.64 -8.89 -38.52
CA VAL A 29 28.07 -8.73 -38.25
C VAL A 29 28.31 -7.63 -37.22
N ARG A 30 27.72 -6.44 -37.42
CA ARG A 30 27.81 -5.34 -36.45
C ARG A 30 27.28 -5.71 -35.07
N HIS A 31 26.21 -6.51 -35.01
CA HIS A 31 25.66 -7.00 -33.74
C HIS A 31 26.63 -7.95 -33.03
N TYR A 32 27.22 -8.91 -33.77
CA TYR A 32 28.18 -9.87 -33.22
C TYR A 32 29.47 -9.21 -32.75
N GLU A 33 29.99 -8.22 -33.49
CA GLU A 33 31.16 -7.44 -33.09
C GLU A 33 30.92 -6.68 -31.78
N LYS A 34 29.79 -5.98 -31.65
CA LYS A 34 29.41 -5.28 -30.41
C LYS A 34 29.28 -6.25 -29.24
N SER A 35 28.66 -7.41 -29.47
CA SER A 35 28.52 -8.45 -28.45
C SER A 35 29.88 -9.02 -28.03
N SER A 36 30.76 -9.33 -28.98
CA SER A 36 32.12 -9.80 -28.72
C SER A 36 32.93 -8.80 -27.90
N GLN A 37 32.91 -7.52 -28.28
CA GLN A 37 33.59 -6.45 -27.52
C GLN A 37 33.04 -6.31 -26.09
N LYS A 38 31.72 -6.41 -25.93
CA LYS A 38 31.08 -6.39 -24.61
C LYS A 38 31.57 -7.56 -23.73
N TYR A 39 31.63 -8.77 -24.27
CA TYR A 39 32.13 -9.94 -23.53
C TYR A 39 33.63 -9.82 -23.22
N LYS A 40 34.45 -9.34 -24.15
CA LYS A 40 35.89 -9.08 -23.93
C LYS A 40 36.12 -8.08 -22.80
N LYS A 41 35.40 -6.96 -22.79
CA LYS A 41 35.48 -5.95 -21.70
C LYS A 41 35.01 -6.52 -20.37
N ARG A 42 33.95 -7.35 -20.36
CA ARG A 42 33.45 -8.01 -19.14
C ARG A 42 34.48 -8.98 -18.57
N TRP A 43 35.12 -9.76 -19.43
CA TRP A 43 36.18 -10.69 -19.06
C TRP A 43 37.40 -9.95 -18.49
N GLN A 44 37.85 -8.86 -19.13
CA GLN A 44 38.95 -8.04 -18.63
C GLN A 44 38.69 -7.48 -17.23
N ARG A 45 37.47 -6.96 -16.96
CA ARG A 45 37.10 -6.49 -15.62
C ARG A 45 37.12 -7.62 -14.59
N ALA A 46 36.58 -8.79 -14.95
CA ALA A 46 36.59 -9.95 -14.05
C ALA A 46 38.02 -10.42 -13.74
N LEU A 47 38.92 -10.36 -14.71
CA LEU A 47 40.34 -10.69 -14.53
C LEU A 47 41.03 -9.69 -13.60
N GLN A 48 40.85 -8.38 -13.82
CA GLN A 48 41.40 -7.33 -12.95
C GLN A 48 40.88 -7.44 -11.51
N GLU A 49 39.61 -7.78 -11.34
CA GLU A 49 39.02 -7.97 -10.01
C GLU A 49 39.58 -9.21 -9.29
N ARG A 50 39.88 -10.30 -10.01
CA ARG A 50 40.59 -11.46 -9.45
C ARG A 50 42.02 -11.10 -9.05
N VAL A 51 42.75 -10.37 -9.88
CA VAL A 51 44.13 -9.94 -9.58
C VAL A 51 44.15 -9.04 -8.35
N ARG A 52 43.22 -8.08 -8.24
CA ARG A 52 43.08 -7.22 -7.06
C ARG A 52 42.78 -8.01 -5.78
N LYS A 53 41.86 -9.00 -5.85
CA LYS A 53 41.57 -9.88 -4.70
C LYS A 53 42.79 -10.69 -4.28
N ASN A 54 43.52 -11.25 -5.25
CA ASN A 54 44.73 -12.02 -4.96
C ASN A 54 45.83 -11.14 -4.34
N GLN A 55 45.97 -9.88 -4.78
CA GLN A 55 46.92 -8.92 -4.19
C GLN A 55 46.51 -8.49 -2.78
N SER A 56 45.22 -8.29 -2.50
CA SER A 56 44.77 -7.99 -1.13
C SER A 56 44.93 -9.19 -0.19
N ASP A 57 44.69 -10.41 -0.68
CA ASP A 57 44.76 -11.65 0.12
C ASP A 57 46.22 -12.05 0.46
N GLN A 58 47.22 -11.54 -0.26
CA GLN A 58 48.65 -11.75 0.06
C GLN A 58 49.10 -11.00 1.33
N SER A 59 48.42 -9.93 1.74
CA SER A 59 48.80 -9.14 2.93
C SER A 59 48.43 -9.78 4.27
N SER A 60 47.66 -10.88 4.27
CA SER A 60 47.24 -11.60 5.47
C SER A 60 47.19 -13.10 5.21
N GLN A 61 48.34 -13.67 4.87
CA GLN A 61 48.47 -15.09 4.52
C GLN A 61 48.43 -15.96 5.78
N THR A 62 47.28 -15.99 6.46
CA THR A 62 47.01 -16.99 7.50
C THR A 62 46.72 -18.32 6.82
N ASN A 63 47.42 -19.38 7.23
CA ASN A 63 47.16 -20.73 6.74
C ASN A 63 45.66 -21.07 6.88
N SER A 64 45.08 -21.67 5.83
CA SER A 64 43.73 -22.23 5.90
C SER A 64 43.62 -23.14 7.14
N PRO A 65 42.50 -23.13 7.89
CA PRO A 65 42.27 -24.05 9.01
C PRO A 65 42.58 -25.51 8.67
N GLN A 66 42.32 -25.95 7.43
CA GLN A 66 42.65 -27.30 6.97
C GLN A 66 44.17 -27.52 6.83
N THR A 67 44.91 -26.52 6.35
CA THR A 67 46.37 -26.56 6.28
C THR A 67 46.99 -26.58 7.67
N VAL A 68 46.46 -25.78 8.61
CA VAL A 68 46.87 -25.78 10.02
C VAL A 68 46.62 -27.15 10.66
N VAL A 69 45.43 -27.74 10.45
CA VAL A 69 45.12 -29.09 10.98
C VAL A 69 46.06 -30.15 10.39
N ARG A 70 46.37 -30.10 9.09
CA ARG A 70 47.34 -31.03 8.49
C ARG A 70 48.74 -30.88 9.10
N GLN A 71 49.19 -29.64 9.32
CA GLN A 71 50.46 -29.35 10.00
C GLN A 71 50.47 -29.91 11.44
N ILE A 72 49.38 -29.71 12.18
CA ILE A 72 49.21 -30.24 13.55
C ILE A 72 49.25 -31.77 13.56
N ILE A 73 48.55 -32.43 12.64
CA ILE A 73 48.52 -33.90 12.54
C ILE A 73 49.91 -34.44 12.17
N SER A 74 50.65 -33.72 11.32
CA SER A 74 52.03 -34.08 10.97
C SER A 74 53.05 -33.76 12.07
N ALA A 75 52.76 -32.81 12.96
CA ALA A 75 53.63 -32.42 14.07
C ALA A 75 53.53 -33.41 15.25
N ARG A 76 54.61 -33.55 16.03
CA ARG A 76 54.71 -34.55 17.13
C ARG A 76 53.59 -34.43 18.18
N LYS A 77 53.28 -35.58 18.80
CA LYS A 77 52.17 -35.95 19.71
C LYS A 77 51.73 -34.97 20.83
N GLY A 78 52.42 -33.87 21.11
CA GLY A 78 52.11 -32.96 22.22
C GLY A 78 51.07 -31.88 21.87
N GLU A 79 51.25 -31.19 20.75
CA GLU A 79 50.44 -30.03 20.38
C GLU A 79 49.05 -30.43 19.87
N GLY A 80 49.00 -31.49 19.03
CA GLY A 80 47.74 -32.08 18.58
C GLY A 80 46.84 -32.58 19.72
N LYS A 81 47.42 -33.10 20.82
CA LYS A 81 46.64 -33.50 22.01
C LYS A 81 45.96 -32.29 22.67
N ARG A 82 46.66 -31.16 22.81
CA ARG A 82 46.10 -29.94 23.42
C ARG A 82 44.99 -29.33 22.56
N GLN A 83 45.15 -29.31 21.24
CA GLN A 83 44.13 -28.79 20.33
C GLN A 83 42.91 -29.72 20.21
N LEU A 84 43.09 -31.04 20.25
CA LEU A 84 41.99 -31.99 20.35
C LEU A 84 41.23 -31.83 21.67
N LEU A 85 41.96 -31.70 22.79
CA LEU A 85 41.36 -31.42 24.11
C LEU A 85 40.56 -30.11 24.07
N PHE A 86 41.11 -29.05 23.47
CA PHE A 86 40.43 -27.77 23.29
C PHE A 86 39.13 -27.93 22.50
N GLY A 87 39.16 -28.63 21.36
CA GLY A 87 37.97 -28.92 20.57
C GLY A 87 36.90 -29.68 21.36
N GLN A 88 37.31 -30.71 22.10
CA GLN A 88 36.40 -31.53 22.92
C GLN A 88 35.81 -30.76 24.11
N ALA A 89 36.61 -29.93 24.77
CA ALA A 89 36.17 -29.08 25.88
C ALA A 89 35.17 -28.01 25.40
N LEU A 90 35.47 -27.38 24.26
CA LEU A 90 34.61 -26.37 23.64
C LEU A 90 33.27 -26.98 23.22
N GLU A 91 33.30 -28.17 22.60
CA GLU A 91 32.08 -28.89 22.25
C GLU A 91 31.20 -29.18 23.48
N LYS A 92 31.80 -29.68 24.57
CA LYS A 92 31.07 -29.99 25.81
C LYS A 92 30.36 -28.74 26.34
N ARG A 93 31.06 -27.60 26.38
CA ARG A 93 30.47 -26.32 26.81
C ARG A 93 29.39 -25.81 25.87
N LEU A 94 29.57 -25.90 24.55
CA LEU A 94 28.54 -25.51 23.60
C LEU A 94 27.27 -26.36 23.74
N ARG A 95 27.42 -27.65 23.99
CA ARG A 95 26.29 -28.56 24.24
C ARG A 95 25.55 -28.20 25.52
N GLU A 96 26.26 -27.91 26.60
CA GLU A 96 25.67 -27.46 27.86
C GLU A 96 24.92 -26.13 27.69
N ASN A 97 25.53 -25.16 26.99
CA ASN A 97 24.91 -23.86 26.72
C ASN A 97 23.65 -23.99 25.86
N SER A 98 23.67 -24.87 24.86
CA SER A 98 22.49 -25.18 24.05
C SER A 98 21.33 -25.71 24.90
N ARG A 99 21.61 -26.61 25.86
CA ARG A 99 20.61 -27.14 26.80
C ARG A 99 20.07 -26.08 27.77
N LYS A 100 20.91 -25.13 28.18
CA LYS A 100 20.50 -24.00 29.05
C LYS A 100 19.60 -22.99 28.33
N CYS A 101 19.68 -22.89 27.00
CA CYS A 101 18.84 -21.98 26.21
C CYS A 101 17.37 -22.48 26.16
N LYS A 102 16.51 -21.98 27.04
CA LYS A 102 15.10 -22.36 27.09
C LYS A 102 14.23 -21.56 26.11
N THR A 103 14.43 -20.24 26.03
CA THR A 103 13.57 -19.36 25.22
C THR A 103 13.94 -19.39 23.73
N LEU A 104 12.99 -19.03 22.87
CA LEU A 104 13.24 -18.89 21.42
C LEU A 104 14.25 -17.78 21.09
N VAL A 105 14.31 -16.72 21.91
CA VAL A 105 15.26 -15.62 21.73
C VAL A 105 16.68 -16.10 22.04
N ASP A 106 16.86 -16.85 23.13
CA ASP A 106 18.17 -17.40 23.52
C ASP A 106 18.66 -18.40 22.49
N LYS A 107 17.80 -19.34 22.08
CA LYS A 107 18.13 -20.32 21.02
C LYS A 107 18.53 -19.64 19.71
N ARG A 108 17.86 -18.53 19.37
CA ARG A 108 18.19 -17.73 18.18
C ARG A 108 19.54 -17.04 18.31
N ASN A 109 19.82 -16.43 19.46
CA ASN A 109 21.09 -15.72 19.66
C ASN A 109 22.26 -16.70 19.71
N PHE A 110 22.10 -17.82 20.42
CA PHE A 110 23.05 -18.92 20.43
C PHE A 110 23.37 -19.44 19.03
N ALA A 111 22.35 -19.68 18.20
CA ALA A 111 22.54 -20.15 16.82
C ALA A 111 23.31 -19.15 15.93
N LYS A 112 23.14 -17.84 16.15
CA LYS A 112 23.91 -16.81 15.44
C LYS A 112 25.36 -16.73 15.90
N SER A 113 25.61 -16.95 17.19
CA SER A 113 26.96 -16.87 17.77
C SER A 113 27.82 -18.09 17.43
N VAL A 114 27.20 -19.28 17.36
CA VAL A 114 27.91 -20.56 17.12
C VAL A 114 27.94 -20.95 15.64
N GLY A 115 26.88 -20.62 14.90
CA GLY A 115 26.83 -20.84 13.46
C GLY A 115 27.61 -19.78 12.67
N GLY A 116 27.56 -19.88 11.35
CA GLY A 116 28.13 -18.85 10.49
C GLY A 116 28.61 -19.37 9.14
N ILE A 117 29.09 -18.44 8.32
CA ILE A 117 29.70 -18.74 7.02
C ILE A 117 30.91 -19.66 7.17
N VAL A 118 31.69 -19.50 8.23
CA VAL A 118 32.85 -20.36 8.52
C VAL A 118 32.40 -21.81 8.76
N CYS A 119 31.40 -22.03 9.61
CA CYS A 119 30.86 -23.36 9.88
C CYS A 119 30.29 -24.01 8.62
N LYS A 120 29.68 -23.23 7.73
CA LYS A 120 29.18 -23.73 6.45
C LYS A 120 30.31 -24.07 5.46
N LYS A 121 31.30 -23.18 5.32
CA LYS A 121 32.45 -23.34 4.41
C LYS A 121 33.21 -24.64 4.68
N TYR A 122 33.39 -24.98 5.95
CA TYR A 122 34.10 -26.19 6.38
C TYR A 122 33.17 -27.36 6.75
N GLY A 123 31.87 -27.29 6.44
CA GLY A 123 30.92 -28.37 6.68
C GLY A 123 30.63 -28.70 8.15
N MET A 124 31.08 -27.86 9.10
CA MET A 124 30.89 -28.04 10.54
C MET A 124 29.43 -27.96 10.98
N GLU A 125 28.54 -27.37 10.18
CA GLU A 125 27.09 -27.36 10.48
C GLU A 125 26.53 -28.78 10.67
N LYS A 126 26.98 -29.75 9.85
CA LYS A 126 26.57 -31.16 9.99
C LYS A 126 27.04 -31.74 11.31
N GLU A 127 28.25 -31.37 11.73
CA GLU A 127 28.86 -31.86 12.96
C GLU A 127 28.17 -31.26 14.21
N LEU A 128 27.82 -29.97 14.16
CA LEU A 128 27.01 -29.30 15.19
C LEU A 128 25.61 -29.92 15.32
N GLN A 129 25.02 -30.36 14.21
CA GLN A 129 23.73 -31.06 14.19
C GLN A 129 23.85 -32.47 14.79
N ARG A 130 24.85 -33.25 14.38
CA ARG A 130 25.11 -34.60 14.93
C ARG A 130 25.32 -34.56 16.44
N ARG A 131 26.09 -33.59 16.92
CA ARG A 131 26.40 -33.42 18.36
C ARG A 131 25.27 -32.74 19.15
N ARG A 132 24.11 -32.50 18.52
CA ARG A 132 22.92 -31.87 19.09
C ARG A 132 23.18 -30.49 19.73
N ILE A 133 24.14 -29.75 19.20
CA ILE A 133 24.46 -28.38 19.65
C ILE A 133 23.48 -27.41 18.99
N LEU A 134 23.24 -27.56 17.69
CA LEU A 134 22.25 -26.78 16.93
C LEU A 134 21.29 -27.71 16.20
N THR A 135 20.01 -27.35 16.16
CA THR A 135 19.03 -28.06 15.33
C THR A 135 19.12 -27.61 13.88
N TYR A 136 18.70 -28.46 12.95
CA TYR A 136 18.65 -28.15 11.51
C TYR A 136 17.95 -26.81 11.23
N HIS A 137 16.79 -26.58 11.85
CA HIS A 137 16.02 -25.35 11.68
C HIS A 137 16.76 -24.10 12.16
N LEU A 138 17.49 -24.19 13.28
CA LEU A 138 18.26 -23.08 13.82
C LEU A 138 19.47 -22.75 12.92
N CYS A 139 20.21 -23.75 12.44
CA CYS A 139 21.29 -23.55 11.47
C CYS A 139 20.77 -22.87 10.19
N LYS A 140 19.71 -23.41 9.59
CA LYS A 140 19.17 -22.90 8.31
C LYS A 140 18.64 -21.48 8.43
N LYS A 141 17.94 -21.16 9.52
CA LYS A 141 17.23 -19.87 9.67
C LYS A 141 18.12 -18.76 10.26
N TYR A 142 19.09 -19.12 11.10
CA TYR A 142 19.88 -18.14 11.87
C TYR A 142 21.39 -18.31 11.78
N GLY A 143 21.89 -19.48 11.35
CA GLY A 143 23.33 -19.76 11.23
C GLY A 143 23.96 -19.28 9.92
N CYS A 144 23.17 -19.01 8.88
CA CYS A 144 23.66 -18.60 7.57
C CYS A 144 23.51 -17.10 7.27
N THR A 145 22.86 -16.32 8.13
CA THR A 145 22.62 -14.92 7.81
C THR A 145 23.78 -14.06 8.31
N GLU A 146 24.67 -13.67 7.39
CA GLU A 146 25.24 -12.32 7.43
C GLU A 146 24.07 -11.34 7.27
N MET A 147 23.33 -11.11 8.35
CA MET A 147 22.51 -9.92 8.39
C MET A 147 23.47 -8.78 8.67
N SER A 148 24.03 -8.18 7.60
CA SER A 148 24.73 -6.91 7.70
C SER A 148 23.89 -6.00 8.59
N ILE A 149 24.44 -5.61 9.74
CA ILE A 149 23.79 -4.75 10.75
C ILE A 149 23.24 -3.50 10.05
N GLY A 150 23.97 -3.00 9.03
CA GLY A 150 23.56 -1.89 8.17
C GLY A 150 22.23 -2.13 7.42
N SER A 151 21.92 -3.34 6.96
CA SER A 151 20.67 -3.63 6.25
C SER A 151 19.41 -3.58 7.16
N LYS A 152 19.56 -3.88 8.45
CA LYS A 152 18.48 -3.75 9.44
C LYS A 152 18.28 -2.29 9.83
N LEU A 153 19.38 -1.58 10.11
CA LEU A 153 19.34 -0.15 10.45
C LEU A 153 18.73 0.67 9.30
N LYS A 154 19.11 0.38 8.04
CA LYS A 154 18.52 1.03 6.86
C LYS A 154 17.01 0.78 6.75
N ARG A 155 16.55 -0.46 6.97
CA ARG A 155 15.11 -0.78 6.94
C ARG A 155 14.34 -0.09 8.06
N PHE A 156 14.89 -0.08 9.27
CA PHE A 156 14.28 0.62 10.39
C PHE A 156 14.20 2.13 10.12
N SER A 157 15.27 2.73 9.59
CA SER A 157 15.29 4.15 9.18
C SER A 157 14.22 4.47 8.15
N LYS A 158 14.10 3.66 7.07
CA LYS A 158 13.03 3.83 6.07
C LYS A 158 11.63 3.73 6.69
N PHE A 159 11.42 2.77 7.58
CA PHE A 159 10.13 2.60 8.27
C PHE A 159 9.79 3.79 9.17
N VAL A 160 10.77 4.31 9.93
CA VAL A 160 10.59 5.49 10.79
C VAL A 160 10.26 6.71 9.95
N LYS A 161 10.99 6.94 8.85
CA LYS A 161 10.69 8.03 7.89
C LYS A 161 9.28 7.90 7.34
N LEU A 162 8.90 6.71 6.83
CA LEU A 162 7.57 6.46 6.30
C LEU A 162 6.47 6.73 7.35
N LYS A 163 6.65 6.22 8.57
CA LYS A 163 5.70 6.46 9.66
C LYS A 163 5.54 7.96 9.95
N SER A 164 6.64 8.71 9.96
CA SER A 164 6.59 10.16 10.16
C SER A 164 5.85 10.87 9.03
N SER A 165 6.05 10.48 7.77
CA SER A 165 5.32 11.05 6.63
C SER A 165 3.82 10.75 6.68
N VAL A 166 3.44 9.51 7.06
CA VAL A 166 2.02 9.14 7.23
C VAL A 166 1.39 9.97 8.36
N ILE A 167 2.08 10.15 9.49
CA ILE A 167 1.56 10.98 10.58
C ILE A 167 1.35 12.43 10.11
N LYS A 168 2.37 13.03 9.48
CA LYS A 168 2.29 14.39 8.93
C LYS A 168 1.16 14.55 7.93
N PHE A 169 0.95 13.56 7.06
CA PHE A 169 -0.16 13.57 6.11
C PHE A 169 -1.53 13.60 6.79
N PHE A 170 -1.71 12.83 7.87
CA PHE A 170 -2.97 12.85 8.60
C PHE A 170 -3.13 14.08 9.51
N GLU A 171 -2.05 14.76 9.87
CA GLU A 171 -2.09 16.03 10.62
C GLU A 171 -2.43 17.23 9.74
N ASP A 172 -2.43 17.06 8.42
CA ASP A 172 -2.89 18.05 7.43
C ASP A 172 -4.42 18.24 7.56
N ASP A 173 -4.86 19.50 7.65
CA ASP A 173 -6.27 19.86 7.84
C ASP A 173 -7.13 19.54 6.60
N GLU A 174 -6.51 19.41 5.43
CA GLU A 174 -7.13 18.93 4.18
C GLU A 174 -7.46 17.43 4.23
N VAL A 175 -6.82 16.68 5.12
CA VAL A 175 -6.97 15.22 5.24
C VAL A 175 -7.82 14.85 6.46
N SER A 176 -7.56 15.50 7.59
CA SER A 176 -8.36 15.31 8.80
C SER A 176 -8.50 16.60 9.58
N VAL A 177 -9.63 16.81 10.25
CA VAL A 177 -9.91 18.05 11.00
C VAL A 177 -9.88 17.79 12.49
N MET A 178 -9.28 18.68 13.26
CA MET A 178 -9.32 18.62 14.71
C MET A 178 -10.73 18.86 15.25
N THR A 179 -11.10 18.08 16.26
CA THR A 179 -12.37 18.29 16.94
C THR A 179 -12.30 19.48 17.90
N PRO A 180 -13.35 20.33 18.00
CA PRO A 180 -13.29 21.57 18.76
C PRO A 180 -13.43 21.38 20.28
N GLY A 181 -13.93 20.24 20.75
CA GLY A 181 -14.25 20.04 22.16
C GLY A 181 -13.04 19.74 23.05
N LYS A 182 -12.89 20.44 24.17
CA LYS A 182 -11.83 20.21 25.18
C LYS A 182 -11.80 18.78 25.74
N LYS A 183 -12.95 18.09 25.79
CA LYS A 183 -13.07 16.69 26.25
C LYS A 183 -12.98 15.66 25.12
N GLN A 184 -12.72 16.09 23.88
CA GLN A 184 -12.67 15.21 22.71
C GLN A 184 -11.23 14.75 22.43
N TYR A 185 -10.69 13.95 23.34
CA TYR A 185 -9.37 13.33 23.20
C TYR A 185 -9.46 11.81 23.14
N ILE A 186 -8.42 11.19 22.58
CA ILE A 186 -8.24 9.74 22.59
C ILE A 186 -6.93 9.46 23.34
N THR A 187 -7.00 8.56 24.33
CA THR A 187 -5.83 8.12 25.10
C THR A 187 -5.49 6.70 24.72
N ARG A 188 -4.24 6.45 24.31
CA ARG A 188 -3.73 5.11 24.02
C ARG A 188 -2.29 5.00 24.49
N ARG A 189 -1.97 3.93 25.22
CA ARG A 189 -0.62 3.68 25.78
C ARG A 189 -0.07 4.89 26.56
N LYS A 190 -0.90 5.46 27.44
CA LYS A 190 -0.57 6.64 28.26
C LYS A 190 -0.25 7.92 27.46
N VAL A 191 -0.53 7.95 26.16
CA VAL A 191 -0.42 9.16 25.33
C VAL A 191 -1.82 9.66 25.01
N GLN A 192 -2.12 10.89 25.43
CA GLN A 192 -3.37 11.58 25.15
C GLN A 192 -3.18 12.53 23.95
N LYS A 193 -4.10 12.49 22.99
CA LYS A 193 -4.11 13.36 21.80
C LYS A 193 -5.52 13.82 21.49
N GLN A 194 -5.67 15.06 21.04
CA GLN A 194 -6.95 15.60 20.56
C GLN A 194 -7.45 14.75 19.38
N ARG A 195 -8.73 14.41 19.39
CA ARG A 195 -9.37 13.62 18.35
C ARG A 195 -9.42 14.42 17.04
N ARG A 196 -9.14 13.76 15.92
CA ARG A 196 -9.27 14.29 14.55
C ARG A 196 -10.24 13.43 13.74
N PHE A 197 -11.06 14.05 12.90
CA PHE A 197 -11.96 13.36 12.00
C PHE A 197 -11.42 13.30 10.58
N LEU A 198 -11.48 12.13 9.95
CA LEU A 198 -11.15 11.96 8.54
C LEU A 198 -12.15 12.73 7.66
N ARG A 199 -11.65 13.46 6.66
CA ARG A 199 -12.49 14.12 5.65
C ARG A 199 -12.97 13.19 4.54
N ASP A 200 -12.22 12.12 4.27
CA ASP A 200 -12.46 11.21 3.15
C ASP A 200 -12.23 9.75 3.59
N SER A 201 -12.62 8.80 2.74
CA SER A 201 -12.39 7.38 2.96
C SER A 201 -10.89 7.07 3.01
N LEU A 202 -10.50 6.10 3.85
CA LEU A 202 -9.09 5.69 3.96
C LEU A 202 -8.51 5.18 2.63
N LYS A 203 -9.35 4.61 1.75
CA LYS A 203 -8.93 4.17 0.41
C LYS A 203 -8.55 5.37 -0.47
N ASN A 204 -9.34 6.44 -0.48
CA ASN A 204 -9.05 7.64 -1.25
C ASN A 204 -7.85 8.39 -0.68
N LEU A 205 -7.77 8.50 0.65
CA LEU A 205 -6.63 9.12 1.32
C LEU A 205 -5.32 8.38 1.07
N HIS A 206 -5.36 7.04 0.93
CA HIS A 206 -4.19 6.26 0.55
C HIS A 206 -3.71 6.59 -0.87
N LYS A 207 -4.62 6.74 -1.84
CA LYS A 207 -4.27 7.17 -3.20
C LYS A 207 -3.62 8.55 -3.19
N LYS A 208 -4.25 9.53 -2.53
CA LYS A 208 -3.70 10.89 -2.37
C LYS A 208 -2.33 10.89 -1.69
N PHE A 209 -2.10 10.01 -0.72
CA PHE A 209 -0.81 9.88 -0.05
C PHE A 209 0.28 9.36 -0.99
N VAL A 210 -0.02 8.32 -1.78
CA VAL A 210 0.92 7.76 -2.76
C VAL A 210 1.27 8.81 -3.82
N GLU A 211 0.28 9.56 -4.30
CA GLU A 211 0.46 10.66 -5.26
C GLU A 211 1.28 11.83 -4.68
N LYS A 212 1.01 12.26 -3.44
CA LYS A 212 1.68 13.43 -2.82
C LYS A 212 3.14 13.17 -2.44
N PHE A 213 3.47 11.95 -2.02
CA PHE A 213 4.81 11.64 -1.49
C PHE A 213 5.66 10.77 -2.43
N ASP A 214 5.13 10.33 -3.56
CA ASP A 214 5.79 9.42 -4.51
C ASP A 214 6.42 8.20 -3.82
N VAL A 215 5.65 7.57 -2.91
CA VAL A 215 6.11 6.40 -2.14
C VAL A 215 5.21 5.19 -2.42
N GLU A 216 5.84 4.09 -2.80
CA GLU A 216 5.19 2.79 -2.90
C GLU A 216 4.88 2.22 -1.51
N VAL A 217 3.65 2.45 -1.04
CA VAL A 217 3.14 1.91 0.22
C VAL A 217 1.84 1.19 -0.04
N GLY A 218 1.74 -0.08 0.39
CA GLY A 218 0.48 -0.82 0.32
C GLY A 218 -0.58 -0.29 1.29
N TYR A 219 -1.85 -0.35 0.89
CA TYR A 219 -3.01 0.11 1.67
C TYR A 219 -3.02 -0.39 3.12
N VAL A 220 -2.75 -1.69 3.33
CA VAL A 220 -2.72 -2.30 4.67
C VAL A 220 -1.64 -1.69 5.56
N THR A 221 -0.46 -1.43 5.00
CA THR A 221 0.66 -0.81 5.72
C THR A 221 0.31 0.63 6.09
N PHE A 222 -0.28 1.38 5.16
CA PHE A 222 -0.76 2.74 5.39
C PHE A 222 -1.77 2.81 6.54
N ILE A 223 -2.77 1.92 6.56
CA ILE A 223 -3.74 1.84 7.67
C ILE A 223 -3.08 1.52 9.00
N LYS A 224 -2.13 0.56 9.03
CA LYS A 224 -1.41 0.20 10.26
C LYS A 224 -0.56 1.35 10.81
N LEU A 225 -0.08 2.23 9.94
CA LEU A 225 0.71 3.40 10.30
C LEU A 225 -0.14 4.62 10.67
N LYS A 226 -1.44 4.61 10.35
CA LYS A 226 -2.37 5.69 10.70
C LYS A 226 -2.32 6.02 12.19
N PRO A 227 -2.26 7.30 12.58
CA PRO A 227 -2.36 7.70 13.98
C PRO A 227 -3.65 7.19 14.64
N PHE A 228 -3.57 6.86 15.93
CA PHE A 228 -4.71 6.33 16.68
C PHE A 228 -5.76 7.41 17.02
N TRP A 229 -5.35 8.68 17.06
CA TRP A 229 -6.22 9.81 17.37
C TRP A 229 -7.00 10.35 16.17
N VAL A 230 -6.77 9.79 14.97
CA VAL A 230 -7.49 10.12 13.75
C VAL A 230 -8.54 9.04 13.49
N VAL A 231 -9.82 9.40 13.52
CA VAL A 231 -10.93 8.44 13.45
C VAL A 231 -11.96 8.87 12.40
N PRO A 232 -12.72 7.95 11.80
CA PRO A 232 -13.87 8.33 10.99
C PRO A 232 -14.94 9.00 11.88
N PRO A 233 -15.65 10.02 11.38
CA PRO A 233 -16.75 10.64 12.11
C PRO A 233 -17.93 9.69 12.25
N LYS A 234 -18.51 9.60 13.46
CA LYS A 234 -19.77 8.86 13.68
C LYS A 234 -20.94 9.60 13.04
N GLU A 235 -22.03 8.89 12.73
CA GLU A 235 -23.22 9.48 12.13
C GLU A 235 -23.81 10.62 12.96
N SER A 236 -23.85 10.47 14.29
CA SER A 236 -24.30 11.50 15.22
C SER A 236 -23.35 12.71 15.33
N GLU A 237 -22.10 12.58 14.87
CA GLU A 237 -21.06 13.61 14.94
C GLU A 237 -20.91 14.35 13.59
N ARG A 238 -21.64 13.93 12.55
CA ARG A 238 -21.70 14.65 11.28
C ARG A 238 -22.61 15.87 11.47
N ASN A 239 -22.00 17.04 11.60
CA ASN A 239 -22.69 18.34 11.57
C ASN A 239 -23.23 18.68 10.16
N THR A 240 -23.82 17.71 9.46
CA THR A 240 -24.58 17.96 8.25
C THR A 240 -26.04 18.05 8.64
N CYS A 241 -26.54 19.27 8.88
CA CYS A 241 -27.98 19.52 9.07
C CYS A 241 -28.80 19.27 7.78
N ARG A 242 -28.18 18.82 6.69
CA ARG A 242 -28.89 18.26 5.54
C ARG A 242 -29.33 16.83 5.89
N PHE A 243 -30.21 16.74 6.89
CA PHE A 243 -30.98 15.53 7.17
C PHE A 243 -31.56 15.05 5.84
N ALA A 244 -31.58 13.74 5.60
CA ALA A 244 -32.28 13.18 4.44
C ALA A 244 -33.68 13.79 4.32
N ARG A 245 -34.33 14.09 5.44
CA ARG A 245 -35.60 14.83 5.52
C ARG A 245 -35.57 16.21 4.86
N HIS A 246 -34.60 17.08 5.18
CA HIS A 246 -34.51 18.41 4.56
C HIS A 246 -34.16 18.34 3.08
N ALA A 247 -33.24 17.44 2.69
CA ALA A 247 -32.90 17.23 1.28
C ALA A 247 -34.10 16.67 0.50
N ASN A 248 -34.80 15.67 1.04
CA ASN A 248 -35.95 15.04 0.40
C ASN A 248 -37.13 16.00 0.32
N PHE A 249 -37.36 16.80 1.36
CA PHE A 249 -38.37 17.85 1.32
C PHE A 249 -38.09 18.83 0.17
N GLU A 250 -36.85 19.29 0.03
CA GLU A 250 -36.46 20.19 -1.06
C GLU A 250 -36.59 19.52 -2.44
N LEU A 251 -36.22 18.24 -2.57
CA LEU A 251 -36.31 17.48 -3.82
C LEU A 251 -37.76 17.15 -4.23
N ILE A 252 -38.68 17.01 -3.28
CA ILE A 252 -40.11 16.82 -3.56
C ILE A 252 -40.76 18.15 -3.92
N LEU A 253 -40.45 19.23 -3.19
CA LEU A 253 -41.12 20.51 -3.37
C LEU A 253 -40.70 21.25 -4.65
N LYS A 254 -39.45 21.11 -5.08
CA LYS A 254 -38.93 21.78 -6.30
C LYS A 254 -39.67 21.38 -7.59
N PRO A 255 -39.89 20.08 -7.89
CA PRO A 255 -40.72 19.66 -9.01
C PRO A 255 -42.16 20.18 -8.91
N LEU A 256 -42.76 20.18 -7.71
CA LEU A 256 -44.12 20.68 -7.50
C LEU A 256 -44.25 22.17 -7.79
N ILE A 257 -43.27 22.97 -7.41
CA ILE A 257 -43.19 24.40 -7.75
C ILE A 257 -42.97 24.59 -9.26
N ARG A 258 -42.00 23.87 -9.85
CA ARG A 258 -41.67 23.99 -11.28
C ARG A 258 -42.87 23.68 -12.18
N GLN A 259 -43.63 22.65 -11.83
CA GLN A 259 -44.78 22.19 -12.59
C GLN A 259 -46.08 22.91 -12.16
N ASN A 260 -45.97 23.98 -11.36
CA ASN A 260 -47.07 24.85 -10.94
C ASN A 260 -48.20 24.13 -10.16
N TYR A 261 -47.86 23.05 -9.46
CA TYR A 261 -48.74 22.36 -8.50
C TYR A 261 -48.86 23.17 -7.21
N VAL A 262 -47.76 23.82 -6.80
CA VAL A 262 -47.70 24.83 -5.74
C VAL A 262 -47.63 26.21 -6.41
N ARG A 263 -48.71 26.97 -6.35
CA ARG A 263 -48.86 28.29 -6.99
C ARG A 263 -48.33 29.39 -6.09
N ASN A 264 -47.94 30.51 -6.72
CA ASN A 264 -47.54 31.76 -6.07
C ASN A 264 -46.29 31.65 -5.16
N VAL A 265 -45.49 30.60 -5.33
CA VAL A 265 -44.27 30.36 -4.57
C VAL A 265 -43.16 30.01 -5.54
N LYS A 266 -42.02 30.70 -5.47
CA LYS A 266 -40.87 30.49 -6.37
C LYS A 266 -39.76 29.67 -5.70
N SER A 267 -39.76 29.57 -4.38
CA SER A 267 -38.72 28.85 -3.63
C SER A 267 -39.27 28.06 -2.45
N VAL A 268 -38.51 27.05 -2.02
CA VAL A 268 -38.84 26.24 -0.83
C VAL A 268 -38.89 27.11 0.43
N SER A 269 -38.07 28.17 0.51
CA SER A 269 -38.07 29.09 1.64
C SER A 269 -39.37 29.91 1.70
N GLU A 270 -39.86 30.38 0.55
CA GLU A 270 -41.13 31.11 0.45
C GLU A 270 -42.32 30.23 0.83
N PHE A 271 -42.31 28.95 0.43
CA PHE A 271 -43.33 27.99 0.85
C PHE A 271 -43.40 27.87 2.39
N VAL A 272 -42.24 27.77 3.03
CA VAL A 272 -42.14 27.60 4.48
C VAL A 272 -42.60 28.87 5.21
N SER A 273 -42.33 30.06 4.68
CA SER A 273 -42.86 31.32 5.27
C SER A 273 -44.37 31.48 5.11
N GLU A 274 -44.98 30.89 4.08
CA GLU A 274 -46.43 30.91 3.91
C GLU A 274 -47.14 30.01 4.94
N VAL A 275 -46.54 28.85 5.22
CA VAL A 275 -47.10 27.84 6.13
C VAL A 275 -46.82 28.17 7.61
N SER A 276 -45.71 28.86 7.92
CA SER A 276 -45.30 29.15 9.30
C SER A 276 -45.24 30.66 9.59
N CYS A 277 -45.73 31.10 10.74
CA CYS A 277 -45.67 32.52 11.12
C CYS A 277 -44.24 33.01 11.35
N LYS A 278 -43.39 32.18 11.96
CA LYS A 278 -42.00 32.52 12.32
C LYS A 278 -41.08 31.32 12.14
N THR A 279 -40.22 31.38 11.13
CA THR A 279 -39.28 30.31 10.78
C THR A 279 -38.17 30.09 11.82
N ASN A 280 -37.91 31.09 12.66
CA ASN A 280 -36.89 31.03 13.72
C ASN A 280 -37.38 30.39 15.02
N ILE A 281 -38.69 30.12 15.16
CA ILE A 281 -39.26 29.57 16.38
C ILE A 281 -39.61 28.09 16.17
N LYS A 282 -39.01 27.23 16.99
CA LYS A 282 -39.21 25.78 16.93
C LYS A 282 -40.69 25.39 17.05
N SER A 283 -41.40 25.90 18.05
CA SER A 283 -42.83 25.56 18.24
C SER A 283 -43.69 25.91 17.02
N CYS A 284 -43.34 26.95 16.25
CA CYS A 284 -44.02 27.31 15.02
C CYS A 284 -43.74 26.31 13.88
N MET A 285 -42.48 25.95 13.67
CA MET A 285 -42.07 25.01 12.62
C MET A 285 -42.52 23.56 12.88
N PHE A 286 -42.84 23.23 14.14
CA PHE A 286 -43.37 21.92 14.55
C PHE A 286 -44.91 21.90 14.65
N GLY A 287 -45.61 22.99 14.28
CA GLY A 287 -47.07 23.04 14.28
C GLY A 287 -47.72 23.21 15.67
N GLU A 288 -46.94 23.51 16.71
CA GLU A 288 -47.43 23.73 18.08
C GLU A 288 -47.84 25.19 18.34
N CYS A 289 -47.66 26.07 17.34
CA CYS A 289 -48.00 27.48 17.44
C CYS A 289 -49.51 27.70 17.31
N LYS A 290 -50.12 28.34 18.31
CA LYS A 290 -51.56 28.63 18.34
C LYS A 290 -52.06 29.44 17.13
N GLU A 291 -51.19 30.20 16.47
CA GLU A 291 -51.55 31.05 15.33
C GLU A 291 -51.50 30.32 13.97
N CYS A 292 -50.58 29.36 13.77
CA CYS A 292 -50.43 28.65 12.50
C CYS A 292 -50.79 27.16 12.56
N ASN A 293 -51.05 26.59 13.74
CA ASN A 293 -51.54 25.22 13.88
C ASN A 293 -52.89 25.02 13.16
N VAL A 294 -53.66 26.09 13.00
CA VAL A 294 -54.93 26.10 12.26
C VAL A 294 -54.78 26.47 10.78
N LYS A 295 -53.58 26.88 10.33
CA LYS A 295 -53.32 27.22 8.93
C LYS A 295 -53.15 25.93 8.13
N VAL A 296 -54.23 25.52 7.48
CA VAL A 296 -54.15 24.57 6.37
C VAL A 296 -53.51 25.29 5.19
N VAL A 297 -52.62 24.63 4.44
CA VAL A 297 -52.03 25.21 3.22
C VAL A 297 -53.18 25.75 2.35
N PRO A 298 -53.21 27.07 2.07
CA PRO A 298 -54.36 27.67 1.41
C PRO A 298 -54.65 26.98 0.08
N SER A 299 -55.93 26.76 -0.22
CA SER A 299 -56.38 26.22 -1.50
C SER A 299 -56.02 27.11 -2.70
N SER A 300 -55.59 28.35 -2.45
CA SER A 300 -54.98 29.26 -3.43
C SER A 300 -53.55 28.88 -3.82
N VAL A 301 -52.85 28.16 -2.94
CA VAL A 301 -51.45 27.71 -3.11
C VAL A 301 -51.41 26.32 -3.74
N ILE A 302 -52.44 25.49 -3.59
CA ILE A 302 -52.49 24.13 -4.17
C ILE A 302 -53.47 24.09 -5.34
N ASN A 303 -53.03 23.62 -6.51
CA ASN A 303 -53.92 23.52 -7.66
C ASN A 303 -54.98 22.40 -7.49
N GLN A 304 -56.24 22.74 -7.22
CA GLN A 304 -57.29 21.74 -6.91
C GLN A 304 -57.62 20.74 -8.04
N THR A 305 -57.16 20.95 -9.27
CA THR A 305 -57.34 19.99 -10.38
C THR A 305 -56.61 18.65 -10.15
N ILE A 306 -55.71 18.59 -9.17
CA ILE A 306 -54.89 17.40 -8.85
C ILE A 306 -55.67 16.36 -8.05
N ILE A 307 -56.63 16.76 -7.20
CA ILE A 307 -57.35 15.82 -6.31
C ILE A 307 -58.20 14.83 -7.12
N LYS A 308 -58.56 15.19 -8.36
CA LYS A 308 -59.44 14.41 -9.24
C LYS A 308 -58.71 13.41 -10.15
N SER A 309 -57.41 13.58 -10.39
CA SER A 309 -56.57 12.65 -11.17
C SER A 309 -55.11 12.69 -10.67
N PRO A 310 -54.66 11.72 -9.86
CA PRO A 310 -53.28 11.64 -9.43
C PRO A 310 -52.40 11.19 -10.62
N HIS A 311 -51.91 12.15 -11.40
CA HIS A 311 -50.82 11.86 -12.33
C HIS A 311 -49.56 11.52 -11.50
N LEU A 312 -48.90 10.40 -11.84
CA LEU A 312 -47.64 9.97 -11.23
C LEU A 312 -46.57 11.04 -11.49
N LEU A 313 -46.30 11.89 -10.50
CA LEU A 313 -45.21 12.85 -10.55
C LEU A 313 -43.90 12.18 -10.14
N PRO A 314 -42.91 12.07 -11.06
CA PRO A 314 -41.60 11.60 -10.66
C PRO A 314 -40.94 12.64 -9.75
N TYR A 315 -40.39 12.18 -8.63
CA TYR A 315 -39.59 13.00 -7.72
C TYR A 315 -38.31 12.28 -7.35
N ASP A 316 -37.28 13.05 -7.04
CA ASP A 316 -36.02 12.52 -6.56
C ASP A 316 -36.04 12.40 -5.03
N GLN A 317 -35.41 11.35 -4.50
CA GLN A 317 -35.28 11.15 -3.07
C GLN A 317 -33.90 10.59 -2.72
N TRP A 318 -33.26 11.19 -1.71
CA TRP A 318 -32.14 10.58 -1.02
C TRP A 318 -32.63 9.39 -0.19
N ILE A 319 -32.20 8.20 -0.61
CA ILE A 319 -32.38 6.94 0.11
C ILE A 319 -31.08 6.62 0.86
N GLN A 320 -31.17 6.43 2.17
CA GLN A 320 -30.03 5.93 2.96
C GLN A 320 -29.86 4.43 2.72
N LYS A 321 -28.94 4.04 1.83
CA LYS A 321 -28.53 2.62 1.73
C LYS A 321 -27.60 2.30 2.91
N LYS A 322 -28.02 1.39 3.79
CA LYS A 322 -27.11 0.79 4.78
C LYS A 322 -26.03 0.04 4.00
N LEU A 323 -24.75 0.37 4.21
CA LEU A 323 -23.65 -0.43 3.66
C LEU A 323 -23.65 -1.80 4.35
N GLY A 324 -24.24 -2.82 3.72
CA GLY A 324 -24.24 -4.18 4.26
C GLY A 324 -25.25 -5.18 3.72
N GLU A 325 -26.28 -4.77 2.97
CA GLU A 325 -27.19 -5.73 2.33
C GLU A 325 -26.98 -5.73 0.82
N VAL A 326 -26.33 -6.79 0.34
CA VAL A 326 -26.43 -7.20 -1.06
C VAL A 326 -27.84 -7.78 -1.23
N THR A 327 -28.81 -6.94 -1.52
CA THR A 327 -30.06 -7.42 -2.12
C THR A 327 -29.80 -7.57 -3.61
N SER A 328 -29.64 -8.82 -4.04
CA SER A 328 -29.77 -9.19 -5.45
C SER A 328 -31.14 -8.75 -5.94
N ASN A 329 -31.21 -7.63 -6.66
CA ASN A 329 -32.25 -7.36 -7.63
C ASN A 329 -31.81 -6.19 -8.51
N ARG A 330 -31.41 -6.57 -9.72
CA ARG A 330 -31.26 -5.81 -10.97
C ARG A 330 -31.24 -4.29 -10.83
N ASP A 331 -30.06 -3.73 -11.10
CA ASP A 331 -29.83 -2.32 -11.34
C ASP A 331 -30.81 -1.73 -12.38
N PRO A 332 -31.26 -0.48 -12.20
CA PRO A 332 -31.21 0.48 -13.28
C PRO A 332 -29.93 1.28 -13.11
N GLU A 333 -29.00 1.06 -14.04
CA GLU A 333 -27.87 1.94 -14.29
C GLU A 333 -28.34 3.40 -14.28
N CYS A 334 -27.69 4.27 -13.50
CA CYS A 334 -27.75 5.70 -13.75
C CYS A 334 -27.11 5.97 -15.12
N ARG A 335 -27.91 5.95 -16.18
CA ARG A 335 -27.50 6.51 -17.46
C ARG A 335 -27.52 8.02 -17.33
N ALA A 336 -26.33 8.61 -17.24
CA ALA A 336 -26.13 9.98 -17.69
C ALA A 336 -26.64 10.06 -19.14
N LEU A 337 -27.58 10.96 -19.40
CA LEU A 337 -27.89 11.34 -20.77
C LEU A 337 -26.64 12.02 -21.36
N PRO A 338 -26.23 11.67 -22.59
CA PRO A 338 -25.06 12.28 -23.22
C PRO A 338 -25.35 13.73 -23.57
N ASP A 339 -24.38 14.59 -23.29
CA ASP A 339 -24.26 15.93 -23.88
C ASP A 339 -24.17 15.78 -25.40
N SER A 340 -25.27 16.06 -26.10
CA SER A 340 -25.24 16.30 -27.54
C SER A 340 -26.53 16.99 -28.03
N PHE A 341 -26.35 18.18 -28.61
CA PHE A 341 -27.23 18.95 -29.51
C PHE A 341 -28.42 19.72 -28.91
N LEU A 342 -28.22 20.98 -28.49
CA LEU A 342 -28.39 22.23 -29.28
C LEU A 342 -28.24 23.45 -28.38
#